data_AF-A0A9N9NX12-F1
#
_entry.id   AF-A0A9N9NX12-F1
#
_cell.length_a   1.000
_cell.length_b   1.000
_cell.length_c   1.000
_cell.angle_alpha   90.00
_cell.angle_beta   90.00
_cell.angle_gamma   90.00
#
_symmetry.space_group_name_H-M   'P 1'
#
loop_
_entity.id
_entity.type
_entity.pdbx_description
1 polymer ?
#
loop_
_entity_poly.entity_id
_entity_poly.type
_entity_poly.pdbx_seq_one_letter_code
_entity_poly.pdbx_strand_id
1 'polypeptide(L)'
;DLRRLKEKVDAGADFIITQVFYDVDLFLTWTIVPKSVIDALEPIKHDDAAVKEYGIKLAVEMIRKMYDNGISGFHFYTMNLERSTRLILEALQFVAPVEKVKPLPWCPSLSAKRKKENVRPIFWRNRIKSYVTRTEAWDEFPNGRWGDARSPENALELWGSPNSMNDIYNIFVRYCRGELVSLPWSDQSLAQETDIIKDQLAYINSLGYLSINSQPAVNGVRSDHNVFGWGPKNGYVYQKSEGPNAVTWGVFPGKEIIQPTIVEADEAFELWNEWAKIYDPDSVSAKLITQIADNWYLINIVHNDFHDGSGIFRIFEPDGVPELVEAD
;
A
#
# COMPACT_ATOMS: atom_id res chain seq x y z
N ASP A 1 -26.84 35.29 12.03
CA ASP A 1 -26.15 33.98 12.00
C ASP A 1 -25.01 33.81 13.00
N LEU A 2 -24.18 34.81 13.27
CA LEU A 2 -23.07 34.69 14.25
C LEU A 2 -23.52 34.22 15.66
N ARG A 3 -24.69 34.67 16.13
CA ARG A 3 -25.25 34.19 17.41
C ARG A 3 -25.50 32.68 17.41
N ARG A 4 -26.06 32.15 16.33
CA ARG A 4 -26.30 30.70 16.16
C ARG A 4 -25.00 29.91 16.00
N LEU A 5 -23.98 30.52 15.37
CA LEU A 5 -22.66 29.92 15.30
C LEU A 5 -22.06 29.78 16.70
N LYS A 6 -22.16 30.84 17.52
CA LYS A 6 -21.73 30.80 18.93
C LYS A 6 -22.49 29.75 19.74
N GLU A 7 -23.82 29.66 19.60
CA GLU A 7 -24.63 28.63 20.26
C GLU A 7 -24.13 27.21 19.92
N LYS A 8 -23.69 26.95 18.68
CA LYS A 8 -23.11 25.66 18.27
C LYS A 8 -21.71 25.40 18.87
N VAL A 9 -20.89 26.44 18.97
CA VAL A 9 -19.58 26.33 19.63
C VAL A 9 -19.76 26.04 21.10
N ASP A 10 -20.63 26.80 21.77
CA ASP A 10 -20.93 26.63 23.20
C ASP A 10 -21.58 25.26 23.49
N ALA A 11 -22.23 24.63 22.50
CA ALA A 11 -22.75 23.26 22.58
C ALA A 11 -21.66 22.16 22.45
N GLY A 12 -20.39 22.52 22.24
CA GLY A 12 -19.25 21.60 22.28
C GLY A 12 -18.54 21.36 20.95
N ALA A 13 -18.55 22.31 20.00
CA ALA A 13 -17.76 22.17 18.78
C ALA A 13 -16.28 22.54 19.01
N ASP A 14 -15.35 21.67 18.61
CA ASP A 14 -13.91 21.86 18.82
C ASP A 14 -13.26 22.86 17.83
N PHE A 15 -13.77 22.94 16.60
CA PHE A 15 -13.27 23.86 15.57
C PHE A 15 -14.36 24.20 14.53
N ILE A 16 -14.10 25.22 13.72
CA ILE A 16 -14.99 25.69 12.65
C ILE A 16 -14.23 25.68 11.33
N ILE A 17 -14.84 25.12 10.29
CA ILE A 17 -14.39 25.28 8.91
C ILE A 17 -15.24 26.36 8.25
N THR A 18 -14.59 27.33 7.63
CA THR A 18 -15.26 28.44 6.95
C THR A 18 -15.57 28.11 5.49
N GLN A 19 -16.53 28.82 4.90
CA GLN A 19 -16.82 28.73 3.47
C GLN A 19 -15.69 29.33 2.63
N VAL A 20 -15.63 29.03 1.31
CA VAL A 20 -14.71 29.68 0.36
C VAL A 20 -14.88 31.20 0.35
N PHE A 21 -13.76 31.93 0.27
CA PHE A 21 -13.70 33.38 0.14
C PHE A 21 -12.52 33.79 -0.76
N TYR A 22 -12.54 35.02 -1.28
CA TYR A 22 -11.62 35.49 -2.32
C TYR A 22 -10.77 36.70 -1.91
N ASP A 23 -11.11 37.34 -0.80
CA ASP A 23 -10.39 38.50 -0.26
C ASP A 23 -10.37 38.33 1.27
N VAL A 24 -9.24 38.60 1.90
CA VAL A 24 -9.03 38.47 3.35
C VAL A 24 -9.88 39.47 4.13
N ASP A 25 -10.11 40.66 3.58
CA ASP A 25 -11.02 41.63 4.19
C ASP A 25 -12.49 41.23 3.92
N LEU A 26 -12.74 40.54 2.81
CA LEU A 26 -14.03 40.00 2.43
C LEU A 26 -14.38 38.66 3.10
N PHE A 27 -13.40 37.95 3.65
CA PHE A 27 -13.60 36.84 4.59
C PHE A 27 -14.45 37.28 5.78
N LEU A 28 -14.28 38.55 6.19
CA LEU A 28 -15.09 39.17 7.24
C LEU A 28 -16.50 39.54 6.75
N THR A 29 -16.75 39.64 5.43
CA THR A 29 -18.02 40.14 4.84
C THR A 29 -18.75 39.18 3.90
N TRP A 30 -18.25 37.96 3.70
CA TRP A 30 -18.85 36.81 3.00
C TRP A 30 -19.16 36.98 1.48
N THR A 31 -18.47 36.15 0.68
CA THR A 31 -18.84 35.59 -0.65
C THR A 31 -19.27 36.54 -1.79
N ILE A 32 -18.36 37.39 -2.28
CA ILE A 32 -18.42 37.97 -3.64
C ILE A 32 -17.04 37.81 -4.28
N VAL A 33 -16.96 37.45 -5.57
CA VAL A 33 -15.67 37.43 -6.29
C VAL A 33 -15.22 38.89 -6.50
N PRO A 34 -14.03 39.29 -6.02
CA PRO A 34 -13.54 40.65 -6.17
C PRO A 34 -13.44 41.03 -7.64
N LYS A 35 -13.79 42.27 -7.97
CA LYS A 35 -13.71 42.77 -9.34
C LYS A 35 -12.30 42.66 -9.92
N SER A 36 -11.27 42.86 -9.09
CA SER A 36 -9.86 42.68 -9.48
C SER A 36 -9.57 41.26 -9.99
N VAL A 37 -10.19 40.24 -9.40
CA VAL A 37 -10.04 38.85 -9.83
C VAL A 37 -10.76 38.61 -11.15
N ILE A 38 -11.98 39.15 -11.31
CA ILE A 38 -12.74 39.05 -12.57
C ILE A 38 -11.98 39.74 -13.70
N ASP A 39 -11.52 40.97 -13.48
CA ASP A 39 -10.79 41.76 -14.48
C ASP A 39 -9.48 41.07 -14.91
N ALA A 40 -8.82 40.34 -13.99
CA ALA A 40 -7.61 39.57 -14.29
C ALA A 40 -7.91 38.25 -15.03
N LEU A 41 -9.07 37.62 -14.80
CA LEU A 41 -9.49 36.38 -15.45
C LEU A 41 -10.07 36.61 -16.85
N GLU A 42 -10.76 37.72 -17.07
CA GLU A 42 -11.42 38.04 -18.34
C GLU A 42 -10.51 37.92 -19.58
N PRO A 43 -9.25 38.43 -19.60
CA PRO A 43 -8.37 38.27 -20.76
C PRO A 43 -7.89 36.83 -21.00
N ILE A 44 -7.91 35.98 -19.96
CA ILE A 44 -7.41 34.59 -20.01
C ILE A 44 -8.53 33.55 -19.98
N LYS A 45 -9.80 33.96 -20.07
CA LYS A 45 -10.98 33.10 -19.88
C LYS A 45 -11.11 31.89 -20.82
N HIS A 46 -10.36 31.88 -21.92
CA HIS A 46 -10.34 30.79 -22.90
C HIS A 46 -9.04 29.96 -22.85
N ASP A 47 -8.14 30.26 -21.90
CA ASP A 47 -6.89 29.54 -21.67
C ASP A 47 -6.92 28.90 -20.27
N ASP A 48 -7.36 27.64 -20.23
CA ASP A 48 -7.46 26.86 -18.99
C ASP A 48 -6.12 26.73 -18.25
N ALA A 49 -4.99 26.75 -18.96
CA ALA A 49 -3.67 26.65 -18.35
C ALA A 49 -3.32 27.95 -17.63
N ALA A 50 -3.52 29.09 -18.30
CA ALA A 50 -3.31 30.41 -17.73
C ALA A 50 -4.24 30.68 -16.54
N VAL A 51 -5.52 30.29 -16.63
CA VAL A 51 -6.49 30.42 -15.53
C VAL A 51 -6.03 29.62 -14.31
N LYS A 52 -5.52 28.39 -14.50
CA LYS A 52 -4.98 27.56 -13.40
C LYS A 52 -3.74 28.19 -12.78
N GLU A 53 -2.81 28.68 -13.58
CA GLU A 53 -1.58 29.31 -13.09
C GLU A 53 -1.91 30.57 -12.26
N TYR A 54 -2.82 31.41 -12.75
CA TYR A 54 -3.33 32.55 -12.01
C TYR A 54 -3.99 32.14 -10.69
N GLY A 55 -4.86 31.13 -10.71
CA GLY A 55 -5.53 30.62 -9.50
C GLY A 55 -4.57 30.09 -8.44
N ILE A 56 -3.51 29.37 -8.86
CA ILE A 56 -2.45 28.89 -7.96
C ILE A 56 -1.71 30.07 -7.32
N LYS A 57 -1.32 31.06 -8.13
CA LYS A 57 -0.61 32.24 -7.63
C LYS A 57 -1.46 33.02 -6.62
N LEU A 58 -2.73 33.27 -6.95
CA LEU A 58 -3.67 33.96 -6.07
C LEU A 58 -3.84 33.22 -4.74
N ALA A 59 -4.02 31.90 -4.77
CA ALA A 59 -4.16 31.09 -3.56
C ALA A 59 -2.90 31.13 -2.68
N VAL A 60 -1.71 31.04 -3.27
CA VAL A 60 -0.43 31.14 -2.54
C VAL A 60 -0.30 32.50 -1.85
N GLU A 61 -0.61 33.60 -2.54
CA GLU A 61 -0.56 34.95 -1.98
C GLU A 61 -1.55 35.14 -0.83
N MET A 62 -2.78 34.66 -1.00
CA MET A 62 -3.81 34.69 0.05
C MET A 62 -3.39 33.90 1.29
N ILE A 63 -2.89 32.67 1.09
CA ILE A 63 -2.48 31.80 2.19
C ILE A 63 -1.27 32.38 2.94
N ARG A 64 -0.27 32.92 2.22
CA ARG A 64 0.87 33.61 2.86
C ARG A 64 0.42 34.79 3.70
N LYS A 65 -0.45 35.65 3.16
CA LYS A 65 -1.01 36.78 3.91
C LYS A 65 -1.72 36.31 5.18
N MET A 66 -2.54 35.26 5.10
CA MET A 66 -3.24 34.70 6.26
C MET A 66 -2.27 34.06 7.28
N TYR A 67 -1.26 33.35 6.80
CA TYR A 67 -0.23 32.72 7.61
C TYR A 67 0.58 33.75 8.40
N ASP A 68 1.01 34.82 7.73
CA ASP A 68 1.74 35.93 8.36
C ASP A 68 0.88 36.69 9.39
N ASN A 69 -0.45 36.61 9.29
CA ASN A 69 -1.41 37.15 10.25
C ASN A 69 -1.83 36.13 11.34
N GLY A 70 -1.13 35.00 11.45
CA GLY A 70 -1.29 34.03 12.53
C GLY A 70 -2.31 32.91 12.28
N ILE A 71 -2.83 32.77 11.06
CA ILE A 71 -3.71 31.65 10.68
C ILE A 71 -2.83 30.48 10.21
N SER A 72 -2.81 29.39 10.99
CA SER A 72 -1.96 28.23 10.69
C SER A 72 -2.70 27.02 10.10
N GLY A 73 -4.03 27.08 9.95
CA GLY A 73 -4.85 25.99 9.43
C GLY A 73 -5.56 26.37 8.14
N PHE A 74 -5.40 25.56 7.10
CA PHE A 74 -6.01 25.78 5.79
C PHE A 74 -6.74 24.53 5.31
N HIS A 75 -8.01 24.70 4.90
CA HIS A 75 -8.82 23.64 4.30
C HIS A 75 -8.96 23.89 2.79
N PHE A 76 -8.50 22.93 1.99
CA PHE A 76 -8.52 23.03 0.52
C PHE A 76 -9.70 22.25 -0.07
N TYR A 77 -10.52 22.93 -0.87
CA TYR A 77 -11.51 22.28 -1.72
C TYR A 77 -10.84 21.79 -3.00
N THR A 78 -10.45 20.51 -3.03
CA THR A 78 -9.68 19.91 -4.14
C THR A 78 -10.53 19.62 -5.38
N MET A 79 -11.86 19.50 -5.24
CA MET A 79 -12.76 19.11 -6.33
C MET A 79 -12.36 17.79 -7.02
N ASN A 80 -11.78 16.85 -6.27
CA ASN A 80 -11.18 15.61 -6.77
C ASN A 80 -10.04 15.81 -7.79
N LEU A 81 -9.40 16.98 -7.79
CA LEU A 81 -8.24 17.31 -8.62
C LEU A 81 -7.02 17.54 -7.74
N GLU A 82 -5.92 16.85 -8.02
CA GLU A 82 -4.71 16.89 -7.20
C GLU A 82 -3.77 18.05 -7.57
N ARG A 83 -3.60 18.30 -8.88
CA ARG A 83 -2.47 19.07 -9.42
C ARG A 83 -2.38 20.49 -8.86
N SER A 84 -3.48 21.23 -8.83
CA SER A 84 -3.47 22.63 -8.36
C SER A 84 -3.17 22.73 -6.87
N THR A 85 -3.78 21.87 -6.05
CA THR A 85 -3.55 21.84 -4.60
C THR A 85 -2.11 21.44 -4.26
N ARG A 86 -1.55 20.43 -4.96
CA ARG A 86 -0.15 20.03 -4.79
C ARG A 86 0.80 21.20 -5.07
N LEU A 87 0.61 21.89 -6.20
CA LEU A 87 1.46 23.02 -6.58
C LEU A 87 1.38 24.18 -5.58
N ILE A 88 0.21 24.45 -5.02
CA ILE A 88 0.06 25.46 -3.94
C ILE A 88 0.83 25.04 -2.69
N LEU A 89 0.70 23.79 -2.25
CA LEU A 89 1.41 23.27 -1.07
C LEU A 89 2.93 23.29 -1.26
N GLU A 90 3.43 22.94 -2.44
CA GLU A 90 4.85 23.01 -2.80
C GLU A 90 5.37 24.45 -2.78
N ALA A 91 4.63 25.39 -3.37
CA ALA A 91 5.00 26.81 -3.37
C ALA A 91 4.99 27.45 -1.98
N LEU A 92 4.16 26.93 -1.06
CA LEU A 92 4.10 27.31 0.35
C LEU A 92 5.12 26.56 1.22
N GLN A 93 5.79 25.54 0.69
CA GLN A 93 6.65 24.63 1.44
C GLN A 93 5.91 23.93 2.61
N PHE A 94 4.60 23.69 2.44
CA PHE A 94 3.76 22.98 3.42
C PHE A 94 3.72 21.47 3.17
N VAL A 95 4.50 20.98 2.21
CA VAL A 95 4.65 19.55 1.96
C VAL A 95 5.54 18.98 3.05
N ALA A 96 5.06 17.93 3.73
CA ALA A 96 5.90 17.17 4.63
C ALA A 96 7.15 16.69 3.88
N PRO A 97 8.35 16.71 4.48
CA PRO A 97 9.48 15.99 3.91
C PRO A 97 9.01 14.55 3.70
N VAL A 98 9.27 13.99 2.52
CA VAL A 98 8.97 12.58 2.25
C VAL A 98 9.53 11.77 3.41
N GLU A 99 8.66 11.22 4.26
CA GLU A 99 9.07 10.30 5.32
C GLU A 99 9.65 9.09 4.60
N LYS A 100 10.97 9.12 4.38
CA LYS A 100 11.68 8.02 3.72
C LYS A 100 11.69 6.76 4.58
N VAL A 101 11.45 6.91 5.89
CA VAL A 101 11.49 5.81 6.84
C VAL A 101 10.09 5.55 7.34
N LYS A 102 9.47 4.50 6.81
CA LYS A 102 8.18 4.04 7.32
C LYS A 102 8.34 3.65 8.80
N PRO A 103 7.40 4.00 9.69
CA PRO A 103 7.49 3.63 11.10
C PRO A 103 7.45 2.10 11.30
N LEU A 104 6.77 1.39 10.40
CA LEU A 104 6.69 -0.08 10.30
C LEU A 104 6.77 -0.49 8.82
N PRO A 105 7.02 -1.77 8.49
CA PRO A 105 7.03 -2.26 7.10
C PRO A 105 5.71 -2.06 6.32
N TRP A 106 4.60 -1.76 7.02
CA TRP A 106 3.28 -1.44 6.48
C TRP A 106 2.75 -0.11 7.01
N CYS A 107 1.73 0.44 6.34
CA CYS A 107 1.00 1.62 6.81
C CYS A 107 0.13 1.27 8.04
N PRO A 108 0.35 1.91 9.20
CA PRO A 108 -0.51 1.73 10.38
C PRO A 108 -1.93 2.23 10.11
N SER A 109 -2.92 1.62 10.77
CA SER A 109 -4.30 2.12 10.73
C SER A 109 -4.43 3.39 11.57
N LEU A 110 -5.24 4.35 11.11
CA LEU A 110 -5.59 5.55 11.87
C LEU A 110 -6.69 5.31 12.93
N SER A 111 -7.24 4.10 13.01
CA SER A 111 -8.26 3.75 14.01
C SER A 111 -7.70 3.80 15.43
N ALA A 112 -8.41 4.47 16.34
CA ALA A 112 -8.02 4.57 17.75
C ALA A 112 -7.83 3.19 18.42
N LYS A 113 -8.63 2.19 18.00
CA LYS A 113 -8.54 0.80 18.48
C LYS A 113 -7.22 0.12 18.10
N ARG A 114 -6.55 0.58 17.03
CA ARG A 114 -5.35 -0.03 16.45
C ARG A 114 -4.06 0.75 16.70
N LYS A 115 -4.10 1.76 17.58
CA LYS A 115 -2.95 2.61 17.89
C LYS A 115 -1.74 1.84 18.44
N LYS A 116 -1.96 0.67 19.05
CA LYS A 116 -0.92 -0.22 19.61
C LYS A 116 -0.52 -1.38 18.68
N GLU A 117 -1.08 -1.44 17.47
CA GLU A 117 -0.81 -2.53 16.52
C GLU A 117 0.62 -2.40 15.95
N ASN A 118 1.49 -3.33 16.31
CA ASN A 118 2.89 -3.38 15.90
C ASN A 118 3.28 -4.69 15.18
N VAL A 119 2.35 -5.65 15.08
CA VAL A 119 2.54 -6.97 14.44
C VAL A 119 1.35 -7.26 13.51
N ARG A 120 1.62 -7.76 12.30
CA ARG A 120 0.66 -8.23 11.29
C ARG A 120 1.13 -9.50 10.60
N PRO A 121 0.27 -10.49 10.37
CA PRO A 121 0.62 -11.65 9.56
C PRO A 121 0.94 -11.26 8.11
N ILE A 122 1.87 -11.96 7.47
CA ILE A 122 2.39 -11.53 6.16
C ILE A 122 1.45 -11.76 4.98
N PHE A 123 0.48 -12.68 5.06
CA PHE A 123 -0.46 -12.99 3.95
C PHE A 123 -1.18 -11.75 3.45
N TRP A 124 -1.40 -10.80 4.35
CA TRP A 124 -2.08 -9.56 4.03
C TRP A 124 -1.17 -8.40 3.65
N ARG A 125 0.13 -8.65 3.47
CA ARG A 125 1.09 -7.61 3.04
C ARG A 125 0.60 -6.87 1.81
N ASN A 126 0.12 -7.62 0.81
CA ASN A 126 -0.41 -7.09 -0.43
C ASN A 126 -1.95 -6.93 -0.41
N ARG A 127 -2.61 -7.12 0.74
CA ARG A 127 -4.07 -7.04 0.90
C ARG A 127 -4.47 -6.32 2.19
N ILE A 128 -3.93 -5.11 2.37
CA ILE A 128 -4.11 -4.30 3.59
C ILE A 128 -5.60 -4.07 3.90
N LYS A 129 -6.44 -3.83 2.88
CA LYS A 129 -7.89 -3.63 3.06
C LYS A 129 -8.58 -4.89 3.60
N SER A 130 -8.28 -6.06 3.04
CA SER A 130 -8.82 -7.36 3.50
C SER A 130 -8.52 -7.58 4.97
N TYR A 131 -7.26 -7.34 5.37
CA TYR A 131 -6.84 -7.45 6.76
C TYR A 131 -7.61 -6.50 7.68
N VAL A 132 -7.69 -5.22 7.34
CA VAL A 132 -8.36 -4.22 8.19
C VAL A 132 -9.83 -4.57 8.37
N THR A 133 -10.52 -4.97 7.31
CA THR A 133 -11.94 -5.38 7.37
C THR A 133 -12.13 -6.65 8.19
N ARG A 134 -11.32 -7.70 7.97
CA ARG A 134 -11.47 -8.99 8.68
C ARG A 134 -11.14 -8.91 10.16
N THR A 135 -10.26 -7.99 10.53
CA THR A 135 -9.86 -7.74 11.92
C THR A 135 -10.64 -6.59 12.57
N GLU A 136 -11.63 -6.00 11.89
CA GLU A 136 -12.39 -4.82 12.37
C GLU A 136 -13.24 -5.11 13.61
N ALA A 137 -13.79 -6.33 13.70
CA ALA A 137 -14.66 -6.78 14.78
C ALA A 137 -13.91 -7.36 15.99
N TRP A 138 -12.58 -7.31 16.02
CA TRP A 138 -11.78 -7.92 17.09
C TRP A 138 -11.77 -7.00 18.33
N ASP A 139 -12.36 -7.45 19.44
CA ASP A 139 -12.38 -6.72 20.73
C ASP A 139 -11.03 -6.84 21.47
N GLU A 140 -10.45 -8.04 21.46
CA GLU A 140 -9.01 -8.35 21.40
C GLU A 140 -8.89 -9.48 20.33
N PHE A 141 -7.82 -9.47 19.54
CA PHE A 141 -7.57 -10.37 18.41
C PHE A 141 -7.75 -11.86 18.83
N PRO A 142 -8.48 -12.79 18.15
CA PRO A 142 -9.39 -12.70 16.99
C PRO A 142 -10.80 -13.32 17.21
N ASN A 143 -11.81 -12.87 16.44
CA ASN A 143 -12.74 -13.72 15.65
C ASN A 143 -13.69 -12.85 14.80
N GLY A 144 -13.89 -13.25 13.54
CA GLY A 144 -14.16 -12.36 12.41
C GLY A 144 -15.57 -12.30 11.80
N ARG A 145 -15.70 -11.57 10.68
CA ARG A 145 -16.52 -11.89 9.48
C ARG A 145 -16.24 -10.93 8.30
N TRP A 146 -16.62 -11.41 7.13
CA TRP A 146 -16.23 -11.09 5.73
C TRP A 146 -16.70 -9.74 5.14
N GLY A 147 -15.92 -9.23 4.16
CA GLY A 147 -16.33 -8.18 3.21
C GLY A 147 -15.50 -8.23 1.91
N ASP A 148 -16.21 -8.27 0.78
CA ASP A 148 -15.75 -8.51 -0.58
C ASP A 148 -15.32 -7.21 -1.29
N ALA A 149 -14.24 -7.26 -2.08
CA ALA A 149 -13.87 -6.18 -2.99
C ALA A 149 -12.90 -6.71 -4.05
N ARG A 150 -13.38 -6.88 -5.28
CA ARG A 150 -12.67 -6.53 -6.53
C ARG A 150 -13.61 -6.63 -7.73
N SER A 151 -13.55 -5.63 -8.60
CA SER A 151 -14.32 -5.56 -9.84
C SER A 151 -13.71 -6.47 -10.93
N PRO A 152 -14.50 -7.30 -11.63
CA PRO A 152 -14.02 -8.27 -12.64
C PRO A 152 -13.46 -7.68 -13.95
N GLU A 153 -13.61 -6.38 -14.19
CA GLU A 153 -13.51 -5.80 -15.55
C GLU A 153 -12.10 -5.75 -16.17
N ASN A 154 -11.02 -5.81 -15.37
CA ASN A 154 -9.63 -5.78 -15.88
C ASN A 154 -8.91 -7.14 -15.86
N ALA A 155 -9.53 -8.19 -15.30
CA ALA A 155 -8.85 -9.46 -15.06
C ALA A 155 -8.59 -10.26 -16.34
N LEU A 156 -9.54 -10.24 -17.29
CA LEU A 156 -9.38 -10.90 -18.60
C LEU A 156 -8.30 -10.24 -19.45
N GLU A 157 -8.16 -8.92 -19.37
CA GLU A 157 -7.11 -8.17 -20.08
C GLU A 157 -5.71 -8.48 -19.51
N LEU A 158 -5.61 -8.65 -18.19
CA LEU A 158 -4.35 -8.90 -17.50
C LEU A 158 -3.90 -10.37 -17.57
N TRP A 159 -4.82 -11.31 -17.36
CA TRP A 159 -4.49 -12.74 -17.18
C TRP A 159 -4.87 -13.61 -18.37
N GLY A 160 -5.63 -13.08 -19.33
CA GLY A 160 -6.09 -13.82 -20.51
C GLY A 160 -6.95 -15.04 -20.12
N SER A 161 -7.03 -16.02 -21.02
CA SER A 161 -7.74 -17.30 -20.80
C SER A 161 -6.74 -18.46 -20.84
N PRO A 162 -6.11 -18.80 -19.70
CA PRO A 162 -5.09 -19.86 -19.66
C PRO A 162 -5.74 -21.21 -19.98
N ASN A 163 -5.15 -21.96 -20.92
CA ASN A 163 -5.68 -23.27 -21.34
C ASN A 163 -4.75 -24.43 -20.96
N SER A 164 -3.58 -24.12 -20.42
CA SER A 164 -2.58 -25.08 -19.98
C SER A 164 -1.89 -24.63 -18.69
N MET A 165 -1.27 -25.57 -17.96
CA MET A 165 -0.45 -25.24 -16.78
C MET A 165 0.68 -24.26 -17.13
N ASN A 166 1.26 -24.39 -18.33
CA ASN A 166 2.31 -23.49 -18.78
C ASN A 166 1.82 -22.04 -18.92
N ASP A 167 0.55 -21.83 -19.30
CA ASP A 167 -0.05 -20.49 -19.35
C ASP A 167 -0.16 -19.89 -17.95
N ILE A 168 -0.56 -20.69 -16.95
CA ILE A 168 -0.59 -20.28 -15.55
C ILE A 168 0.82 -19.92 -15.07
N TYR A 169 1.83 -20.76 -15.36
CA TYR A 169 3.22 -20.50 -14.97
C TYR A 169 3.71 -19.19 -15.58
N ASN A 170 3.44 -18.98 -16.87
CA ASN A 170 3.80 -17.76 -17.57
C ASN A 170 3.16 -16.50 -16.96
N ILE A 171 1.93 -16.57 -16.45
CA ILE A 171 1.30 -15.42 -15.76
C ILE A 171 2.13 -15.02 -14.53
N PHE A 172 2.56 -15.98 -13.71
CA PHE A 172 3.38 -15.69 -12.53
C PHE A 172 4.79 -15.24 -12.90
N VAL A 173 5.40 -15.80 -13.95
CA VAL A 173 6.70 -15.36 -14.48
C VAL A 173 6.64 -13.91 -14.95
N ARG A 174 5.62 -13.56 -15.74
CA ARG A 174 5.41 -12.19 -16.24
C ARG A 174 5.17 -11.20 -15.11
N TYR A 175 4.45 -11.61 -14.06
CA TYR A 175 4.32 -10.80 -12.85
C TYR A 175 5.70 -10.55 -12.21
N CYS A 176 6.48 -11.60 -11.93
CA CYS A 176 7.83 -11.46 -11.34
C CYS A 176 8.77 -10.58 -12.16
N ARG A 177 8.65 -10.58 -13.49
CA ARG A 177 9.43 -9.72 -14.39
C ARG A 177 8.95 -8.26 -14.46
N GLY A 178 7.84 -7.93 -13.80
CA GLY A 178 7.21 -6.61 -13.82
C GLY A 178 6.41 -6.32 -15.08
N GLU A 179 6.12 -7.34 -15.91
CA GLU A 179 5.29 -7.21 -17.12
C GLU A 179 3.79 -7.23 -16.80
N LEU A 180 3.42 -7.76 -15.63
CA LEU A 180 2.07 -7.68 -15.07
C LEU A 180 2.08 -6.87 -13.78
N VAL A 181 1.03 -6.06 -13.62
CA VAL A 181 0.87 -5.19 -12.45
C VAL A 181 0.19 -5.87 -11.27
N SER A 182 -0.45 -7.02 -11.47
CA SER A 182 -1.19 -7.71 -10.40
C SER A 182 -1.42 -9.21 -10.67
N LEU A 183 -1.67 -9.92 -9.57
CA LEU A 183 -2.13 -11.31 -9.49
C LEU A 183 -3.37 -11.38 -8.58
N PRO A 184 -4.12 -12.50 -8.57
CA PRO A 184 -5.23 -12.68 -7.62
C PRO A 184 -4.84 -12.46 -6.15
N TRP A 185 -3.59 -12.78 -5.78
CA TRP A 185 -3.03 -12.59 -4.42
C TRP A 185 -2.34 -11.24 -4.20
N SER A 186 -2.08 -10.46 -5.25
CA SER A 186 -1.36 -9.19 -5.15
C SER A 186 -1.99 -8.13 -6.06
N ASP A 187 -2.59 -7.10 -5.47
CA ASP A 187 -3.25 -6.02 -6.21
C ASP A 187 -2.29 -4.90 -6.68
N GLN A 188 -0.99 -5.07 -6.45
CA GLN A 188 0.07 -4.11 -6.74
C GLN A 188 1.25 -4.77 -7.46
N SER A 189 2.04 -3.94 -8.15
CA SER A 189 3.32 -4.33 -8.72
C SER A 189 4.28 -4.81 -7.64
N LEU A 190 5.32 -5.57 -8.03
CA LEU A 190 6.32 -6.05 -7.09
C LEU A 190 6.94 -4.92 -6.27
N ALA A 191 7.13 -5.21 -4.98
CA ALA A 191 7.87 -4.34 -4.09
C ALA A 191 9.35 -4.28 -4.53
N GLN A 192 9.97 -3.10 -4.37
CA GLN A 192 11.36 -2.87 -4.75
C GLN A 192 12.36 -3.81 -4.07
N GLU A 193 12.04 -4.34 -2.90
CA GLU A 193 12.86 -5.37 -2.24
C GLU A 193 12.92 -6.68 -3.01
N THR A 194 11.82 -7.06 -3.66
CA THR A 194 11.73 -8.31 -4.40
C THR A 194 12.49 -8.24 -5.73
N ASP A 195 12.87 -7.05 -6.20
CA ASP A 195 13.71 -6.90 -7.39
C ASP A 195 15.03 -7.67 -7.31
N ILE A 196 15.55 -7.89 -6.09
CA ILE A 196 16.81 -8.60 -5.85
C ILE A 196 16.69 -10.10 -6.19
N ILE A 197 15.50 -10.67 -5.99
CA ILE A 197 15.23 -12.10 -6.14
C ILE A 197 14.26 -12.40 -7.30
N LYS A 198 13.92 -11.40 -8.11
CA LYS A 198 12.89 -11.52 -9.15
C LYS A 198 13.20 -12.56 -10.20
N ASP A 199 14.48 -12.73 -10.57
CA ASP A 199 14.89 -13.66 -11.61
C ASP A 199 14.84 -15.10 -11.08
N GLN A 200 15.21 -15.30 -9.82
CA GLN A 200 15.09 -16.58 -9.12
C GLN A 200 13.62 -16.95 -8.91
N LEU A 201 12.77 -15.98 -8.54
CA LEU A 201 11.32 -16.18 -8.45
C LEU A 201 10.72 -16.53 -9.82
N ALA A 202 11.09 -15.81 -10.88
CA ALA A 202 10.65 -16.12 -12.23
C ALA A 202 11.10 -17.54 -12.64
N TYR A 203 12.31 -17.95 -12.27
CA TYR A 203 12.80 -19.30 -12.54
C TYR A 203 11.95 -20.38 -11.85
N ILE A 204 11.71 -20.29 -10.53
CA ILE A 204 10.92 -21.30 -9.82
C ILE A 204 9.47 -21.34 -10.30
N ASN A 205 8.88 -20.18 -10.66
CA ASN A 205 7.54 -20.13 -11.24
C ASN A 205 7.49 -20.83 -12.60
N SER A 206 8.55 -20.73 -13.41
CA SER A 206 8.66 -21.46 -14.68
C SER A 206 8.75 -22.98 -14.53
N LEU A 207 9.24 -23.45 -13.36
CA LEU A 207 9.27 -24.88 -12.99
C LEU A 207 7.94 -25.38 -12.40
N GLY A 208 6.98 -24.49 -12.14
CA GLY A 208 5.67 -24.81 -11.57
C GLY A 208 5.53 -24.54 -10.06
N TYR A 209 6.53 -23.93 -9.42
CA TYR A 209 6.42 -23.46 -8.04
C TYR A 209 5.87 -22.04 -8.00
N LEU A 210 4.54 -21.94 -7.86
CA LEU A 210 3.82 -20.68 -7.96
C LEU A 210 3.97 -19.82 -6.70
N SER A 211 4.83 -18.80 -6.76
CA SER A 211 5.11 -17.92 -5.62
C SER A 211 4.06 -16.80 -5.51
N ILE A 212 3.36 -16.72 -4.37
CA ILE A 212 2.39 -15.65 -4.08
C ILE A 212 2.92 -14.60 -3.11
N ASN A 213 3.98 -14.91 -2.36
CA ASN A 213 4.64 -14.03 -1.41
C ASN A 213 6.14 -14.35 -1.35
N SER A 214 6.97 -13.34 -1.08
CA SER A 214 8.41 -13.52 -0.91
C SER A 214 9.01 -12.36 -0.11
N GLN A 215 10.11 -12.66 0.58
CA GLN A 215 10.92 -11.68 1.27
C GLN A 215 12.40 -12.10 1.15
N PRO A 216 13.29 -11.27 0.60
CA PRO A 216 14.71 -11.61 0.53
C PRO A 216 15.32 -11.60 1.93
N ALA A 217 16.37 -12.40 2.14
CA ALA A 217 17.14 -12.33 3.37
C ALA A 217 17.87 -10.98 3.45
N VAL A 218 17.85 -10.37 4.63
CA VAL A 218 18.52 -9.09 4.89
C VAL A 218 19.33 -9.22 6.17
N ASN A 219 20.63 -8.94 6.08
CA ASN A 219 21.57 -9.06 7.19
C ASN A 219 22.08 -7.69 7.63
N GLY A 220 21.43 -7.09 8.64
CA GLY A 220 21.94 -5.93 9.34
C GLY A 220 22.06 -4.67 8.47
N VAL A 221 21.07 -4.39 7.63
CA VAL A 221 21.03 -3.13 6.87
C VAL A 221 20.63 -1.98 7.78
N ARG A 222 21.10 -0.76 7.49
CA ARG A 222 20.72 0.41 8.29
C ARG A 222 19.22 0.65 8.22
N SER A 223 18.64 1.12 9.33
CA SER A 223 17.20 1.45 9.41
C SER A 223 16.75 2.57 8.47
N ASP A 224 17.68 3.35 7.92
CA ASP A 224 17.45 4.38 6.90
C ASP A 224 17.72 3.91 5.45
N HIS A 225 17.90 2.59 5.23
CA HIS A 225 18.12 2.03 3.91
C HIS A 225 16.91 2.25 2.98
N ASN A 226 17.14 2.72 1.75
CA ASN A 226 16.05 3.12 0.84
C ASN A 226 15.06 2.00 0.47
N VAL A 227 15.50 0.74 0.48
CA VAL A 227 14.69 -0.41 0.04
C VAL A 227 14.13 -1.22 1.22
N PHE A 228 14.89 -1.31 2.31
CA PHE A 228 14.64 -2.26 3.41
C PHE A 228 14.49 -1.58 4.77
N GLY A 229 14.77 -0.28 4.85
CA GLY A 229 14.84 0.46 6.09
C GLY A 229 13.46 0.77 6.65
N TRP A 230 13.29 0.54 7.96
CA TRP A 230 12.12 0.94 8.74
C TRP A 230 12.53 1.18 10.19
N GLY A 231 11.71 1.93 10.94
CA GLY A 231 11.92 2.21 12.37
C GLY A 231 12.92 3.35 12.68
N PRO A 232 13.28 3.56 13.96
CA PRO A 232 14.15 4.67 14.39
C PRO A 232 15.50 4.74 13.68
N LYS A 233 16.03 5.96 13.50
CA LYS A 233 17.38 6.19 12.94
C LYS A 233 18.47 5.52 13.78
N ASN A 234 19.57 5.13 13.13
CA ASN A 234 20.72 4.43 13.72
C ASN A 234 20.41 3.02 14.25
N GLY A 235 19.37 2.38 13.73
CA GLY A 235 19.08 0.97 13.96
C GLY A 235 19.56 0.07 12.83
N TYR A 236 19.43 -1.24 13.03
CA TYR A 236 19.71 -2.27 12.04
C TYR A 236 18.48 -3.16 11.82
N VAL A 237 18.18 -3.43 10.55
CA VAL A 237 17.05 -4.26 10.11
C VAL A 237 17.57 -5.61 9.63
N TYR A 238 16.84 -6.67 9.99
CA TYR A 238 17.09 -8.04 9.59
C TYR A 238 15.82 -8.68 9.03
N GLN A 239 15.98 -9.55 8.04
CA GLN A 239 14.89 -10.31 7.41
C GLN A 239 15.36 -11.74 7.10
N LYS A 240 14.49 -12.72 7.32
CA LYS A 240 14.62 -14.13 6.92
C LYS A 240 13.59 -14.44 5.83
N SER A 241 13.92 -15.31 4.89
CA SER A 241 12.92 -15.93 4.00
C SER A 241 12.12 -17.00 4.77
N GLU A 242 10.82 -17.17 4.49
CA GLU A 242 9.71 -17.19 5.48
C GLU A 242 9.22 -18.50 6.15
N GLY A 243 8.69 -18.38 7.40
CA GLY A 243 7.78 -19.32 8.11
C GLY A 243 7.52 -18.87 9.57
N PRO A 244 6.93 -19.69 10.47
CA PRO A 244 6.27 -19.21 11.73
C PRO A 244 7.20 -18.66 12.83
N ASN A 245 8.51 -18.59 12.58
CA ASN A 245 9.50 -17.93 13.45
C ASN A 245 9.69 -16.49 12.99
N ALA A 246 9.91 -15.53 13.89
CA ALA A 246 10.07 -14.10 13.55
C ALA A 246 10.91 -13.87 12.27
N VAL A 247 10.22 -13.47 11.18
CA VAL A 247 10.78 -13.36 9.82
C VAL A 247 11.38 -11.99 9.53
N THR A 248 10.95 -10.96 10.24
CA THR A 248 11.52 -9.60 10.16
C THR A 248 11.74 -9.11 11.57
N TRP A 249 12.88 -8.48 11.86
CA TRP A 249 13.08 -7.80 13.14
C TRP A 249 14.03 -6.61 13.00
N GLY A 250 13.86 -5.64 13.89
CA GLY A 250 14.68 -4.46 13.96
C GLY A 250 15.30 -4.31 15.33
N VAL A 251 16.59 -3.98 15.38
CA VAL A 251 17.32 -3.62 16.60
C VAL A 251 17.56 -2.11 16.57
N PHE A 252 17.00 -1.40 17.55
CA PHE A 252 17.06 0.05 17.62
C PHE A 252 17.67 0.51 18.96
N PRO A 253 18.54 1.54 18.97
CA PRO A 253 19.12 2.05 20.21
C PRO A 253 18.03 2.49 21.21
N GLY A 254 18.05 1.92 22.42
CA GLY A 254 17.12 2.26 23.50
C GLY A 254 15.69 1.73 23.35
N LYS A 255 15.44 0.74 22.48
CA LYS A 255 14.14 0.07 22.34
C LYS A 255 14.28 -1.46 22.36
N GLU A 256 13.23 -2.15 22.81
CA GLU A 256 13.10 -3.60 22.70
C GLU A 256 12.99 -4.05 21.23
N ILE A 257 13.32 -5.33 20.97
CA ILE A 257 13.27 -5.93 19.63
C ILE A 257 11.83 -5.97 19.13
N ILE A 258 11.58 -5.45 17.92
CA ILE A 258 10.25 -5.43 17.30
C ILE A 258 10.15 -6.59 16.29
N GLN A 259 9.14 -7.45 16.45
CA GLN A 259 8.89 -8.62 15.61
C GLN A 259 7.51 -8.50 14.93
N PRO A 260 7.44 -8.08 13.66
CA PRO A 260 6.19 -7.64 13.08
C PRO A 260 5.32 -8.75 12.46
N THR A 261 5.69 -10.03 12.36
CA THR A 261 5.07 -10.91 11.33
C THR A 261 4.87 -12.39 11.72
N ILE A 262 3.68 -12.97 11.43
CA ILE A 262 3.19 -14.35 11.77
C ILE A 262 2.44 -15.00 10.55
N VAL A 263 2.12 -16.32 10.55
CA VAL A 263 1.68 -17.16 9.39
C VAL A 263 0.25 -17.82 9.45
N GLU A 264 -0.63 -17.79 8.42
CA GLU A 264 -1.95 -18.51 8.26
C GLU A 264 -2.38 -18.78 6.77
N ALA A 265 -3.13 -19.86 6.45
CA ALA A 265 -3.21 -20.46 5.09
C ALA A 265 -4.56 -20.41 4.31
N ASP A 266 -5.73 -20.31 4.96
CA ASP A 266 -7.03 -20.61 4.33
C ASP A 266 -7.49 -19.61 3.24
N GLU A 267 -7.09 -18.34 3.33
CA GLU A 267 -7.50 -17.28 2.37
C GLU A 267 -6.91 -17.47 0.96
N ALA A 268 -5.79 -18.17 0.84
CA ALA A 268 -5.08 -18.30 -0.44
C ALA A 268 -5.87 -19.12 -1.47
N PHE A 269 -6.61 -20.14 -1.04
CA PHE A 269 -7.36 -21.03 -1.93
C PHE A 269 -8.71 -20.46 -2.37
N GLU A 270 -9.36 -19.62 -1.55
CA GLU A 270 -10.57 -18.91 -1.97
C GLU A 270 -10.32 -18.01 -3.18
N LEU A 271 -9.12 -17.42 -3.27
CA LEU A 271 -8.74 -16.57 -4.40
C LEU A 271 -8.55 -17.32 -5.71
N TRP A 272 -8.16 -18.59 -5.67
CA TRP A 272 -8.17 -19.47 -6.85
C TRP A 272 -9.59 -19.64 -7.37
N ASN A 273 -10.56 -19.86 -6.48
CA ASN A 273 -11.97 -20.01 -6.85
C ASN A 273 -12.56 -18.72 -7.41
N GLU A 274 -12.23 -17.56 -6.84
CA GLU A 274 -12.65 -16.27 -7.39
C GLU A 274 -12.04 -16.01 -8.78
N TRP A 275 -10.80 -16.42 -9.02
CA TRP A 275 -10.21 -16.32 -10.36
C TRP A 275 -10.92 -17.25 -11.37
N ALA A 276 -11.29 -18.47 -10.97
CA ALA A 276 -12.00 -19.39 -11.84
C ALA A 276 -13.36 -18.84 -12.30
N LYS A 277 -14.08 -18.13 -11.41
CA LYS A 277 -15.41 -17.53 -11.68
C LYS A 277 -15.40 -16.43 -12.75
N ILE A 278 -14.22 -15.91 -13.13
CA ILE A 278 -14.08 -14.92 -14.19
C ILE A 278 -14.38 -15.54 -15.57
N TYR A 279 -14.16 -16.84 -15.70
CA TYR A 279 -14.36 -17.58 -16.94
C TYR A 279 -15.71 -18.29 -16.94
N ASP A 280 -16.19 -18.63 -18.14
CA ASP A 280 -17.35 -19.52 -18.27
C ASP A 280 -17.09 -20.83 -17.52
N PRO A 281 -18.00 -21.31 -16.66
CA PRO A 281 -17.81 -22.52 -15.86
C PRO A 281 -17.46 -23.78 -16.68
N ASP A 282 -17.90 -23.84 -17.94
CA ASP A 282 -17.63 -24.97 -18.84
C ASP A 282 -16.32 -24.82 -19.61
N SER A 283 -15.66 -23.67 -19.54
CA SER A 283 -14.39 -23.40 -20.21
C SER A 283 -13.24 -24.24 -19.68
N VAL A 284 -12.22 -24.43 -20.53
CA VAL A 284 -10.97 -25.09 -20.16
C VAL A 284 -10.26 -24.32 -19.05
N SER A 285 -10.28 -22.98 -19.10
CA SER A 285 -9.66 -22.10 -18.10
C SER A 285 -10.28 -22.25 -16.71
N ALA A 286 -11.61 -22.21 -16.60
CA ALA A 286 -12.29 -22.40 -15.31
C ALA A 286 -11.95 -23.77 -14.70
N LYS A 287 -12.05 -24.84 -15.50
CA LYS A 287 -11.76 -26.22 -15.06
C LYS A 287 -10.31 -26.38 -14.61
N LEU A 288 -9.36 -25.80 -15.35
CA LEU A 288 -7.93 -25.84 -15.00
C LEU A 288 -7.66 -25.14 -13.67
N ILE A 289 -8.19 -23.93 -13.48
CA ILE A 289 -7.96 -23.12 -12.27
C ILE A 289 -8.61 -23.78 -11.04
N THR A 290 -9.84 -24.30 -11.18
CA THR A 290 -10.49 -25.07 -10.11
C THR A 290 -9.70 -26.33 -9.77
N GLN A 291 -9.18 -27.05 -10.76
CA GLN A 291 -8.34 -28.22 -10.53
C GLN A 291 -7.07 -27.88 -9.74
N ILE A 292 -6.47 -26.71 -9.98
CA ILE A 292 -5.34 -26.22 -9.17
C ILE A 292 -5.79 -25.97 -7.73
N ALA A 293 -6.91 -25.26 -7.54
CA ALA A 293 -7.45 -24.95 -6.22
C ALA A 293 -7.69 -26.22 -5.38
N ASP A 294 -8.17 -27.29 -6.01
CA ASP A 294 -8.55 -28.53 -5.32
C ASP A 294 -7.38 -29.48 -5.04
N ASN A 295 -6.31 -29.44 -5.85
CA ASN A 295 -5.25 -30.45 -5.82
C ASN A 295 -3.88 -29.93 -5.36
N TRP A 296 -3.68 -28.62 -5.31
CA TRP A 296 -2.38 -28.05 -4.97
C TRP A 296 -2.25 -27.82 -3.47
N TYR A 297 -1.00 -27.81 -3.00
CA TYR A 297 -0.67 -27.48 -1.63
C TYR A 297 -0.09 -26.07 -1.56
N LEU A 298 -0.51 -25.31 -0.55
CA LEU A 298 0.16 -24.07 -0.18
C LEU A 298 1.33 -24.42 0.74
N ILE A 299 2.55 -24.13 0.30
CA ILE A 299 3.79 -24.42 1.03
C ILE A 299 4.46 -23.09 1.38
N ASN A 300 4.90 -22.98 2.64
CA ASN A 300 5.76 -21.88 3.10
C ASN A 300 7.12 -22.44 3.50
N ILE A 301 8.22 -21.83 3.05
CA ILE A 301 9.59 -22.35 3.19
C ILE A 301 10.50 -21.31 3.81
N VAL A 302 11.07 -21.64 4.98
CA VAL A 302 11.99 -20.77 5.72
C VAL A 302 13.42 -21.16 5.40
N HIS A 303 14.27 -20.18 5.09
CA HIS A 303 15.72 -20.41 5.20
C HIS A 303 16.24 -19.72 6.46
N ASN A 304 16.66 -20.54 7.44
CA ASN A 304 17.08 -20.02 8.74
C ASN A 304 18.44 -19.32 8.70
N ASP A 305 19.31 -19.69 7.77
CA ASP A 305 20.62 -19.06 7.57
C ASP A 305 20.49 -17.78 6.74
N PHE A 306 20.20 -16.67 7.42
CA PHE A 306 20.05 -15.36 6.80
C PHE A 306 21.36 -14.79 6.25
N HIS A 307 22.51 -15.44 6.49
CA HIS A 307 23.78 -15.06 5.86
C HIS A 307 23.86 -15.51 4.40
N ASP A 308 23.15 -16.60 4.04
CA ASP A 308 23.06 -17.09 2.67
C ASP A 308 21.73 -16.66 2.02
N GLY A 309 21.72 -15.47 1.41
CA GLY A 309 20.52 -14.92 0.76
C GLY A 309 20.03 -15.69 -0.46
N SER A 310 20.81 -16.65 -0.96
CA SER A 310 20.44 -17.52 -2.09
C SER A 310 20.06 -18.94 -1.69
N GLY A 311 20.33 -19.33 -0.43
CA GLY A 311 20.26 -20.72 0.02
C GLY A 311 18.87 -21.35 -0.14
N ILE A 312 17.81 -20.55 -0.03
CA ILE A 312 16.42 -21.01 -0.24
C ILE A 312 16.17 -21.51 -1.66
N PHE A 313 16.88 -21.00 -2.67
CA PHE A 313 16.64 -21.37 -4.07
C PHE A 313 17.28 -22.70 -4.46
N ARG A 314 18.29 -23.16 -3.72
CA ARG A 314 19.01 -24.41 -4.02
C ARG A 314 18.13 -25.65 -3.97
N ILE A 315 17.09 -25.64 -3.14
CA ILE A 315 16.14 -26.77 -3.04
C ILE A 315 15.31 -26.97 -4.33
N PHE A 316 15.29 -25.97 -5.22
CA PHE A 316 14.59 -26.01 -6.49
C PHE A 316 15.54 -26.27 -7.67
N GLU A 317 16.85 -26.35 -7.42
CA GLU A 317 17.83 -26.72 -8.44
C GLU A 317 17.81 -28.24 -8.67
N PRO A 318 18.06 -28.73 -9.89
CA PRO A 318 17.97 -30.16 -10.23
C PRO A 318 18.86 -31.07 -9.37
N ASP A 319 19.96 -30.55 -8.83
CA ASP A 319 20.96 -31.28 -8.03
C ASP A 319 20.78 -31.08 -6.51
N GLY A 320 19.70 -30.40 -6.09
CA GLY A 320 19.54 -29.81 -4.76
C GLY A 320 18.94 -30.69 -3.66
N VAL A 321 18.96 -32.03 -3.79
CA VAL A 321 18.52 -32.94 -2.71
C VAL A 321 19.76 -33.47 -1.99
N PRO A 322 20.13 -32.97 -0.80
CA PRO A 322 21.06 -33.69 0.07
C PRO A 322 20.41 -35.03 0.42
N GLU A 323 21.18 -36.12 0.37
CA GLU A 323 20.78 -37.42 0.93
C GLU A 323 20.11 -37.17 2.29
N LEU A 324 18.86 -37.62 2.42
CA LEU A 324 18.16 -37.65 3.70
C LEU A 324 19.01 -38.47 4.67
N VAL A 325 19.80 -37.79 5.50
CA VAL A 325 20.46 -38.43 6.63
C VAL A 325 19.33 -38.84 7.57
N GLU A 326 19.03 -40.14 7.60
CA GLU A 326 18.17 -40.73 8.62
C GLU A 326 18.71 -40.30 9.99
N ALA A 327 17.88 -39.59 10.75
CA ALA A 327 18.18 -39.24 12.13
C ALA A 327 17.85 -40.47 13.00
N ASP A 328 18.89 -41.05 13.60
CA ASP A 328 18.80 -42.00 14.73
C ASP A 328 18.18 -41.35 15.97
#